data_AF-A0A831WL40-F1
#
_entry.id   AF-A0A831WL40-F1
#
_cell.length_a   1.000
_cell.length_b   1.000
_cell.length_c   1.000
_cell.angle_alpha   90.00
_cell.angle_beta   90.00
_cell.angle_gamma   90.00
#
_symmetry.space_group_name_H-M   'P 1'
#
loop_
_entity.id
_entity.type
_entity.pdbx_description
1 polymer ?
#
loop_
_entity_poly.entity_id
_entity_poly.type
_entity_poly.pdbx_seq_one_letter_code
_entity_poly.pdbx_strand_id
1 'polypeptide(L)'
;MKLLVLNVDRDDDLGRKAGVSSPVIGRAENIKAAERLALVDPEDSDVNSTFAAVSIYDSLKKEGKDVEIATICGDIAVGLKSDQIISQQLEEVLSRTKADSIVFVTDGAEDEYILPIIQSRAKIVSIQRVTIKQSTLAEDT
;
A
#
# COMPACT_ATOMS: atom_id res chain seq x y z
N MET A 1 -4.42 -0.64 -21.22
CA MET A 1 -4.39 0.01 -19.90
C MET A 1 -4.29 -1.09 -18.89
N LYS A 2 -3.19 -1.12 -18.15
CA LYS A 2 -2.97 -2.09 -17.09
C LYS A 2 -2.91 -1.35 -15.76
N LEU A 3 -3.80 -1.73 -14.86
CA LEU A 3 -3.95 -1.10 -13.55
C LEU A 3 -2.98 -1.71 -12.53
N LEU A 4 -2.50 -0.88 -11.62
CA LEU A 4 -1.82 -1.31 -10.41
C LEU A 4 -2.61 -0.76 -9.22
N VAL A 5 -3.09 -1.64 -8.34
CA VAL A 5 -3.51 -1.24 -7.01
C VAL A 5 -2.25 -1.13 -6.17
N LEU A 6 -1.89 0.09 -5.79
CA LEU A 6 -0.64 0.38 -5.08
C LEU A 6 -0.96 0.82 -3.66
N ASN A 7 -0.56 0.02 -2.67
CA ASN A 7 -0.47 0.45 -1.28
C ASN A 7 0.94 0.99 -1.00
N VAL A 8 1.05 1.97 -0.11
CA VAL A 8 2.32 2.55 0.31
C VAL A 8 2.34 2.65 1.82
N ASP A 9 3.44 2.18 2.40
CA ASP A 9 3.79 2.27 3.82
C ASP A 9 5.06 3.14 3.90
N ARG A 10 4.92 4.41 4.27
CA ARG A 10 6.00 5.37 4.10
C ARG A 10 7.10 5.26 5.17
N ASP A 11 6.77 4.81 6.37
CA ASP A 11 7.69 4.67 7.51
C ASP A 11 8.21 3.23 7.70
N ASP A 12 7.89 2.33 6.77
CA ASP A 12 8.39 0.96 6.67
C ASP A 12 7.94 0.06 7.81
N ASP A 13 6.69 0.19 8.28
CA ASP A 13 6.14 -0.65 9.34
C ASP A 13 6.07 -2.13 8.97
N LEU A 14 5.79 -2.44 7.70
CA LEU A 14 5.83 -3.79 7.15
C LEU A 14 7.23 -4.41 7.24
N GLY A 15 8.29 -3.63 6.94
CA GLY A 15 9.68 -4.07 7.04
C GLY A 15 10.19 -4.12 8.47
N ARG A 16 9.98 -3.03 9.21
CA ARG A 16 10.43 -2.79 10.58
C ARG A 16 9.82 -3.75 11.59
N LYS A 17 8.50 -3.92 11.56
CA LYS A 17 7.77 -4.71 12.56
C LYS A 17 7.64 -6.16 12.12
N ALA A 18 7.28 -6.39 10.86
CA ALA A 18 6.95 -7.72 10.36
C ALA A 18 8.09 -8.43 9.61
N GLY A 19 9.22 -7.77 9.36
CA GLY A 19 10.36 -8.34 8.65
C GLY A 19 10.06 -8.68 7.19
N VAL A 20 9.10 -7.99 6.57
CA VAL A 20 8.68 -8.22 5.18
C VAL A 20 9.49 -7.31 4.26
N SER A 21 10.19 -7.89 3.30
CA SER A 21 10.91 -7.11 2.29
C SER A 21 9.96 -6.54 1.23
N SER A 22 10.09 -5.25 0.95
CA SER A 22 9.39 -4.54 -0.12
C SER A 22 10.30 -4.37 -1.36
N PRO A 23 9.75 -4.28 -2.59
CA PRO A 23 8.33 -4.26 -2.91
C PRO A 23 7.66 -5.63 -2.85
N VAL A 24 6.43 -5.68 -2.32
CA VAL A 24 5.60 -6.90 -2.26
C VAL A 24 4.63 -6.91 -3.45
N ILE A 25 4.89 -7.77 -4.44
CA ILE A 25 4.07 -7.84 -5.66
C ILE A 25 3.19 -9.09 -5.67
N GLY A 26 1.91 -8.91 -6.00
CA GLY A 26 0.95 -9.98 -6.20
C GLY A 26 0.05 -10.22 -4.99
N ARG A 27 -1.17 -10.69 -5.27
CA ARG A 27 -2.25 -10.82 -4.27
C ARG A 27 -1.86 -11.67 -3.06
N ALA A 28 -1.31 -12.86 -3.30
CA ALA A 28 -1.00 -13.80 -2.22
C ALA A 28 0.10 -13.28 -1.30
N GLU A 29 1.12 -12.62 -1.86
CA GLU A 29 2.23 -12.07 -1.07
C GLU A 29 1.79 -10.86 -0.24
N ASN A 30 0.89 -10.03 -0.77
CA ASN A 30 0.30 -8.91 -0.02
C ASN A 30 -0.55 -9.40 1.17
N ILE A 31 -1.34 -10.47 1.00
CA ILE A 31 -2.09 -11.09 2.10
C ILE A 31 -1.13 -11.59 3.19
N LYS A 32 -0.09 -12.35 2.81
CA LYS A 32 0.89 -12.88 3.77
C LYS A 32 1.62 -11.75 4.51
N ALA A 33 1.94 -10.66 3.81
CA ALA A 33 2.59 -9.50 4.41
C ALA A 33 1.69 -8.84 5.47
N ALA A 34 0.43 -8.59 5.12
CA ALA A 34 -0.57 -8.03 6.04
C ALA A 34 -0.82 -8.95 7.25
N GLU A 35 -0.92 -10.27 7.02
CA GLU A 35 -1.08 -11.26 8.09
C GLU A 35 0.11 -11.24 9.07
N ARG A 36 1.35 -11.13 8.55
CA ARG A 36 2.54 -11.03 9.40
C ARG A 36 2.54 -9.77 10.23
N LEU A 37 2.20 -8.62 9.65
CA LEU A 37 2.10 -7.37 10.38
C LEU A 37 1.02 -7.45 11.45
N ALA A 38 -0.17 -7.94 11.10
CA ALA A 38 -1.28 -8.09 12.04
C ALA A 38 -0.97 -9.01 13.24
N LEU A 39 -0.11 -10.02 13.05
CA LEU A 39 0.32 -10.90 14.14
C LEU A 39 1.33 -10.23 15.09
N VAL A 40 2.06 -9.22 14.62
CA VAL A 40 3.07 -8.49 15.41
C VAL A 40 2.48 -7.22 16.03
N ASP A 41 1.71 -6.47 15.25
CA ASP A 41 1.08 -5.21 15.62
C ASP A 41 -0.32 -5.11 14.98
N PRO A 42 -1.37 -5.63 15.64
CA PRO A 42 -2.73 -5.63 15.11
C PRO A 42 -3.41 -4.25 15.10
N GLU A 43 -2.84 -3.25 15.77
CA GLU A 43 -3.39 -1.89 15.83
C GLU A 43 -2.90 -1.00 14.69
N ASP A 44 -1.87 -1.46 13.97
CA ASP A 44 -1.27 -0.79 12.84
C ASP A 44 -2.27 -0.63 11.68
N SER A 45 -2.34 0.60 11.13
CA SER A 45 -3.28 0.91 10.05
C SER A 45 -2.87 0.35 8.68
N ASP A 46 -1.59 0.05 8.47
CA ASP A 46 -1.08 -0.56 7.23
C ASP A 46 -1.65 -1.95 6.99
N VAL A 47 -2.00 -2.66 8.07
CA VAL A 47 -2.72 -3.94 8.00
C VAL A 47 -4.02 -3.76 7.20
N ASN A 48 -4.83 -2.79 7.62
CA ASN A 48 -6.12 -2.53 6.99
C ASN A 48 -5.97 -1.90 5.61
N SER A 49 -4.96 -1.05 5.41
CA SER A 49 -4.68 -0.47 4.09
C SER A 49 -4.32 -1.55 3.06
N THR A 50 -3.45 -2.49 3.44
CA THR A 50 -3.04 -3.61 2.59
C THR A 50 -4.23 -4.54 2.27
N PHE A 51 -5.08 -4.87 3.26
CA PHE A 51 -6.28 -5.66 3.00
C PHE A 51 -7.31 -4.93 2.12
N ALA A 52 -7.45 -3.61 2.27
CA ALA A 52 -8.28 -2.81 1.39
C ALA A 52 -7.76 -2.85 -0.06
N ALA A 53 -6.44 -2.75 -0.27
CA ALA A 53 -5.82 -2.91 -1.58
C ALA A 53 -6.11 -4.27 -2.20
N VAL A 54 -6.01 -5.37 -1.42
CA VAL A 54 -6.38 -6.73 -1.86
C VAL A 54 -7.86 -6.80 -2.26
N SER A 55 -8.75 -6.21 -1.48
CA SER A 55 -10.20 -6.19 -1.77
C SER A 55 -10.52 -5.42 -3.06
N ILE A 56 -9.87 -4.28 -3.28
CA ILE A 56 -9.99 -3.49 -4.52
C ILE A 56 -9.48 -4.29 -5.71
N TYR A 57 -8.30 -4.91 -5.58
CA TYR A 57 -7.73 -5.78 -6.61
C TYR A 57 -8.71 -6.90 -7.00
N ASP A 58 -9.28 -7.60 -6.01
CA ASP A 58 -10.22 -8.70 -6.23
C ASP A 58 -11.49 -8.23 -6.95
N SER A 59 -11.99 -7.05 -6.58
CA SER A 59 -13.16 -6.45 -7.22
C SER A 59 -12.88 -6.11 -8.69
N LEU A 60 -11.75 -5.46 -8.97
CA LEU A 60 -11.33 -5.13 -10.34
C LEU A 60 -11.06 -6.39 -11.18
N LYS A 61 -10.48 -7.44 -10.59
CA LYS A 61 -10.30 -8.74 -11.27
C LYS A 61 -11.63 -9.39 -11.62
N LYS A 62 -12.63 -9.36 -10.72
CA LYS A 62 -13.98 -9.88 -10.99
C LYS A 62 -14.68 -9.14 -12.13
N GLU A 63 -14.41 -7.84 -12.27
CA GLU A 63 -14.87 -7.03 -13.41
C GLU A 63 -14.12 -7.30 -14.72
N GLY A 64 -13.15 -8.22 -14.73
CA GLY A 64 -12.36 -8.57 -15.92
C GLY A 64 -11.29 -7.54 -16.28
N LYS A 65 -10.87 -6.67 -15.35
CA LYS A 65 -9.80 -5.70 -15.59
C LYS A 65 -8.42 -6.38 -15.60
N ASP A 66 -7.53 -5.87 -16.45
CA ASP A 66 -6.11 -6.19 -16.38
C ASP A 66 -5.47 -5.37 -15.25
N VAL A 67 -5.31 -5.99 -14.10
CA VAL A 67 -4.87 -5.37 -12.85
C VAL A 67 -3.82 -6.22 -12.12
N GLU A 68 -2.85 -5.56 -11.52
CA GLU A 68 -1.87 -6.09 -10.57
C GLU A 68 -2.02 -5.37 -9.21
N ILE A 69 -1.39 -5.92 -8.18
CA ILE A 69 -1.33 -5.30 -6.85
C ILE A 69 0.11 -5.30 -6.35
N ALA A 70 0.51 -4.21 -5.68
CA ALA A 70 1.77 -4.15 -4.97
C ALA A 70 1.67 -3.28 -3.71
N THR A 71 2.53 -3.59 -2.75
CA THR A 71 2.85 -2.71 -1.61
C THR A 71 4.32 -2.34 -1.69
N ILE A 72 4.62 -1.06 -1.52
CA ILE A 72 6.00 -0.54 -1.44
C ILE A 72 6.19 0.13 -0.10
N CYS A 73 7.39 0.02 0.47
CA CYS A 73 7.69 0.59 1.78
C CYS A 73 8.83 1.60 1.69
N GLY A 74 8.83 2.55 2.61
CA GLY A 74 9.83 3.62 2.69
C GLY A 74 10.96 3.32 3.68
N ASP A 75 11.13 4.22 4.65
CA ASP A 75 12.14 4.12 5.70
C ASP A 75 11.63 4.84 6.95
N ILE A 76 11.97 4.32 8.12
CA ILE A 76 11.56 4.85 9.43
C ILE A 76 11.88 6.34 9.63
N ALA A 77 12.92 6.87 8.98
CA ALA A 77 13.26 8.28 9.10
C ALA A 77 12.27 9.20 8.38
N VAL A 78 11.45 8.65 7.47
CA VAL A 78 10.55 9.37 6.58
C VAL A 78 11.32 10.43 5.75
N GLY A 79 10.64 11.22 4.93
CA GLY A 79 11.26 12.28 4.13
C GLY A 79 12.15 11.76 2.99
N LEU A 80 13.24 12.47 2.68
CA LEU A 80 14.00 12.28 1.43
C LEU A 80 14.47 10.84 1.21
N LYS A 81 14.91 10.15 2.27
CA LYS A 81 15.41 8.77 2.16
C LYS A 81 14.27 7.79 1.84
N SER A 82 13.16 7.89 2.57
CA SER A 82 11.94 7.12 2.31
C SER A 82 11.43 7.39 0.89
N ASP A 83 11.33 8.66 0.50
CA ASP A 83 10.87 9.08 -0.82
C ASP A 83 11.75 8.51 -1.96
N GLN A 84 13.07 8.44 -1.77
CA GLN A 84 14.00 7.82 -2.73
C GLN A 84 13.81 6.31 -2.85
N ILE A 85 13.61 5.60 -1.73
CA ILE A 85 13.36 4.16 -1.71
C ILE A 85 12.03 3.86 -2.41
N ILE A 86 10.96 4.57 -2.03
CA ILE A 86 9.63 4.48 -2.65
C ILE A 86 9.71 4.72 -4.16
N SER A 87 10.46 5.73 -4.59
CA SER A 87 10.68 6.02 -6.01
C SER A 87 11.32 4.85 -6.76
N GLN A 88 12.37 4.23 -6.19
CA GLN A 88 13.07 3.10 -6.81
C GLN A 88 12.19 1.85 -6.85
N GLN A 89 11.50 1.56 -5.75
CA GLN A 89 10.57 0.42 -5.69
C GLN A 89 9.42 0.58 -6.67
N LEU A 90 8.85 1.79 -6.81
CA LEU A 90 7.80 2.06 -7.78
C LEU A 90 8.27 1.80 -9.22
N GLU A 91 9.48 2.22 -9.57
CA GLU A 91 10.06 1.94 -10.89
C GLU A 91 10.24 0.43 -11.13
N GLU A 92 10.70 -0.32 -10.13
CA GLU A 92 10.79 -1.78 -10.19
C GLU A 92 9.41 -2.41 -10.41
N VAL A 93 8.41 -2.02 -9.62
CA VAL A 93 7.04 -2.55 -9.69
C VAL A 93 6.42 -2.26 -11.06
N LEU A 94 6.52 -1.03 -11.56
CA LEU A 94 6.00 -0.65 -12.89
C LEU A 94 6.72 -1.42 -14.00
N SER A 95 8.04 -1.61 -13.89
CA SER A 95 8.82 -2.40 -14.83
C SER A 95 8.37 -3.87 -14.88
N ARG A 96 8.13 -4.49 -13.73
CA ARG A 96 7.73 -5.90 -13.62
C ARG A 96 6.29 -6.14 -14.02
N THR A 97 5.39 -5.25 -13.61
CA THR A 97 3.95 -5.39 -13.85
C THR A 97 3.53 -4.88 -15.22
N LYS A 98 4.27 -3.94 -15.81
CA LYS A 98 3.89 -3.16 -17.00
C LYS A 98 2.61 -2.34 -16.82
N ALA A 99 2.25 -2.02 -15.57
CA ALA A 99 1.12 -1.14 -15.29
C ALA A 99 1.44 0.29 -15.74
N ASP A 100 0.42 0.98 -16.26
CA ASP A 100 0.50 2.37 -16.75
C ASP A 100 -0.38 3.34 -15.94
N SER A 101 -1.22 2.77 -15.06
CA SER A 101 -2.24 3.49 -14.32
C SER A 101 -2.36 2.93 -12.91
N ILE A 102 -2.54 3.79 -11.91
CA ILE A 102 -2.51 3.42 -10.50
C ILE A 102 -3.82 3.78 -9.80
N VAL A 103 -4.37 2.81 -9.07
CA VAL A 103 -5.31 3.05 -7.97
C VAL A 103 -4.46 3.10 -6.70
N PHE A 104 -4.30 4.30 -6.15
CA PHE A 104 -3.48 4.52 -4.97
C PHE A 104 -4.31 4.24 -3.71
N VAL A 105 -3.79 3.44 -2.80
CA VAL A 105 -4.40 3.09 -1.51
C VAL A 105 -3.48 3.57 -0.40
N THR A 106 -4.05 4.24 0.59
CA THR A 106 -3.33 4.80 1.75
C THR A 106 -4.28 4.88 2.93
N ASP A 107 -3.78 4.82 4.16
CA ASP A 107 -4.52 5.02 5.39
C ASP A 107 -4.37 6.44 5.99
N GLY A 108 -3.48 7.28 5.42
CA GLY A 108 -3.03 8.50 6.07
C GLY A 108 -2.72 9.67 5.14
N ALA A 109 -2.74 10.88 5.71
CA ALA A 109 -2.29 12.08 5.00
C ALA A 109 -0.76 12.10 4.80
N GLU A 110 -0.01 11.38 5.63
CA GLU A 110 1.45 11.32 5.54
C GLU A 110 1.96 10.59 4.29
N ASP A 111 1.22 9.60 3.79
CA ASP A 111 1.57 8.96 2.53
C ASP A 111 1.21 9.82 1.34
N GLU A 112 0.20 10.70 1.43
CA GLU A 112 -0.18 11.54 0.28
C GLU A 112 0.95 12.49 -0.17
N TYR A 113 1.97 12.72 0.66
CA TYR A 113 3.19 13.41 0.27
C TYR A 113 3.96 12.73 -0.87
N ILE A 114 3.74 11.43 -1.09
CA ILE A 114 4.40 10.66 -2.17
C ILE A 114 3.62 10.74 -3.50
N LEU A 115 2.44 11.36 -3.52
CA LEU A 115 1.63 11.53 -4.74
C LEU A 115 2.42 12.14 -5.92
N PRO A 116 3.25 13.20 -5.74
CA PRO A 116 4.04 13.75 -6.84
C PRO A 116 5.01 12.72 -7.44
N ILE A 117 5.58 11.85 -6.61
CA ILE A 117 6.50 10.78 -7.03
C ILE A 117 5.75 9.76 -7.88
N ILE A 118 4.56 9.34 -7.45
CA ILE A 118 3.70 8.45 -8.22
C ILE A 118 3.29 9.09 -9.55
N GLN A 119 2.77 10.32 -9.51
CA GLN A 119 2.23 11.02 -10.69
C GLN A 119 3.30 11.25 -11.77
N SER A 120 4.56 11.41 -11.38
CA SER A 120 5.66 11.57 -12.33
C SER A 120 5.98 10.30 -13.14
N ARG A 121 5.49 9.12 -12.71
CA ARG A 121 5.80 7.81 -13.29
C ARG A 121 4.60 7.11 -13.91
N ALA A 122 3.40 7.30 -13.36
CA ALA A 122 2.18 6.68 -13.87
C ALA A 122 0.94 7.53 -13.59
N LYS A 123 -0.13 7.29 -14.36
CA LYS A 123 -1.39 8.02 -14.19
C LYS A 123 -2.12 7.54 -12.95
N ILE A 124 -2.39 8.42 -11.99
CA ILE A 124 -3.30 8.11 -10.89
C ILE A 124 -4.74 8.19 -11.41
N VAL A 125 -5.47 7.09 -11.32
CA VAL A 125 -6.88 7.01 -11.75
C VAL A 125 -7.85 7.21 -10.60
N SER A 126 -7.42 6.85 -9.38
CA SER A 126 -8.22 6.97 -8.16
C SER A 126 -7.31 6.92 -6.95
N ILE A 127 -7.74 7.59 -5.87
CA ILE A 127 -7.13 7.52 -4.55
C ILE A 127 -8.18 6.94 -3.61
N GLN A 128 -7.82 5.90 -2.86
CA GLN A 128 -8.67 5.21 -1.91
C GLN A 128 -8.06 5.37 -0.51
N ARG A 129 -8.69 6.23 0.29
CA ARG A 129 -8.29 6.44 1.67
C ARG A 129 -8.98 5.44 2.59
N VAL A 130 -8.19 4.69 3.34
CA VAL A 130 -8.65 3.73 4.34
C VAL A 130 -8.65 4.42 5.69
N THR A 131 -9.67 4.18 6.51
CA THR A 131 -9.74 4.77 7.85
C THR A 131 -10.35 3.76 8.78
N ILE A 132 -9.68 3.50 9.90
CA ILE A 132 -10.14 2.57 10.91
C ILE A 132 -11.12 3.32 11.82
N LYS A 133 -12.35 2.81 11.92
CA LYS A 133 -13.33 3.33 12.88
C LYS A 133 -13.18 2.58 14.19
N GLN A 134 -12.71 3.29 15.21
CA GLN A 134 -12.76 2.81 16.59
C GLN A 134 -13.89 3.54 17.33
N SER A 135 -14.63 2.81 18.16
CA SER A 135 -15.63 3.37 19.07
C SER A 135 -15.18 3.07 20.49
N THR A 136 -15.07 4.10 21.33
CA THR A 136 -14.70 3.97 22.74
C THR A 136 -15.89 3.64 23.65
N LEU A 137 -17.08 3.35 23.10
CA LEU A 137 -18.27 3.06 23.91
C LEU A 137 -18.24 1.64 24.52
N ALA A 138 -17.43 1.47 25.56
CA ALA A 138 -17.65 0.51 26.64
C ALA A 138 -16.84 0.93 27.88
N GLU A 139 -17.59 1.30 28.94
CA GLU A 139 -17.18 1.42 30.36
C GLU A 139 -16.42 2.69 30.81
N ASP A 140 -17.14 3.81 30.88
CA ASP A 140 -17.10 4.66 32.08
C ASP A 140 -18.41 4.41 32.85
N THR A 141 -18.38 3.52 33.85
CA THR A 141 -19.42 3.41 34.88
C THR A 141 -18.78 3.20 36.23
#